data_AF-A0A1B6AT70-F1
#
_entry.id   AF-A0A1B6AT70-F1
#
_cell.length_a   1.000
_cell.length_b   1.000
_cell.length_c   1.000
_cell.angle_alpha   90.00
_cell.angle_beta   90.00
_cell.angle_gamma   90.00
#
_symmetry.space_group_name_H-M   'P 1'
#
loop_
_entity.id
_entity.type
_entity.pdbx_description
1 polymer ?
#
loop_
_entity_poly.entity_id
_entity_poly.type
_entity_poly.pdbx_seq_one_letter_code
_entity_poly.pdbx_strand_id
1 'polypeptide(L)'
;MVAVGVATSVELCGQSSTTCEPMMTTRPSRDLEPWKPPHSAGELIGILGRLRGWTPFDVGSLLDDVAEALDDLPPTAMDMPTLLRRLHAHLSQLATISIANEANEKEDDVARLLLRGETLRASPLPAEPAKAQGHLRQVGWVVNELVERLVAAQYMKGTE
;
A
#
# COMPACT_ATOMS: atom_id res chain seq x y z
N MET A 1 -31.73 -25.87 -27.99
CA MET A 1 -31.94 -26.55 -29.29
C MET A 1 -30.68 -27.35 -29.59
N VAL A 2 -30.77 -28.69 -29.49
CA VAL A 2 -30.00 -29.76 -30.19
C VAL A 2 -28.45 -29.73 -30.08
N ALA A 3 -27.69 -30.80 -29.87
CA ALA A 3 -27.87 -32.15 -29.34
C ALA A 3 -26.44 -32.74 -29.16
N VAL A 4 -26.25 -33.46 -28.06
CA VAL A 4 -25.69 -34.81 -27.94
C VAL A 4 -24.51 -35.18 -28.87
N GLY A 5 -23.30 -35.22 -28.29
CA GLY A 5 -22.12 -35.87 -28.86
C GLY A 5 -22.14 -37.38 -28.60
N VAL A 6 -21.88 -38.13 -29.67
CA VAL A 6 -22.03 -39.56 -29.88
C VAL A 6 -21.03 -40.39 -29.06
N ALA A 7 -21.52 -41.38 -28.31
CA ALA A 7 -20.70 -42.47 -27.77
C ALA A 7 -20.76 -43.66 -28.73
N THR A 8 -19.62 -44.05 -29.28
CA THR A 8 -19.48 -45.22 -30.16
C THR A 8 -19.28 -46.46 -29.31
N SER A 9 -20.26 -47.36 -29.32
CA SER A 9 -20.17 -48.68 -28.71
C SER A 9 -19.28 -49.62 -29.54
N VAL A 10 -18.36 -50.30 -28.89
CA VAL A 10 -17.78 -51.57 -29.35
C VAL A 10 -18.07 -52.59 -28.26
N GLU A 11 -19.08 -53.43 -28.49
CA GLU A 11 -19.35 -54.61 -27.67
C GLU A 11 -18.53 -55.78 -28.20
N LEU A 12 -17.65 -56.32 -27.35
CA LEU A 12 -17.12 -57.66 -27.48
C LEU A 12 -17.69 -58.49 -26.33
N CYS A 13 -18.63 -59.35 -26.69
CA CYS A 13 -19.31 -60.28 -25.80
C CYS A 13 -18.33 -61.40 -25.41
N GLY A 14 -18.04 -61.51 -24.10
CA GLY A 14 -17.25 -62.58 -23.50
C GLY A 14 -17.92 -63.03 -22.20
N GLN A 15 -18.29 -64.30 -22.17
CA GLN A 15 -19.13 -64.97 -21.18
C GLN A 15 -18.53 -64.97 -19.77
N SER A 16 -19.34 -64.70 -18.74
CA SER A 16 -19.39 -65.44 -17.46
C SER A 16 -20.45 -64.84 -16.53
N SER A 17 -21.26 -65.72 -15.95
CA SER A 17 -22.34 -65.41 -15.02
C SER A 17 -21.83 -64.78 -13.73
N THR A 18 -22.20 -63.54 -13.48
CA THR A 18 -22.47 -62.99 -12.15
C THR A 18 -23.53 -61.93 -12.29
N THR A 19 -24.65 -62.07 -11.59
CA THR A 19 -25.64 -61.01 -11.41
C THR A 19 -24.95 -59.87 -10.66
N CYS A 20 -24.37 -58.93 -11.40
CA CYS A 20 -23.95 -57.66 -10.83
C CYS A 20 -25.21 -56.81 -10.69
N GLU A 21 -25.82 -56.84 -9.51
CA GLU A 21 -26.67 -55.71 -9.12
C GLU A 21 -25.82 -54.45 -9.27
N PRO A 22 -26.31 -53.41 -9.98
CA PRO A 22 -25.60 -52.15 -9.99
C PRO A 22 -25.67 -51.65 -8.55
N MET A 23 -24.55 -51.77 -7.82
CA MET A 23 -24.37 -51.07 -6.56
C MET A 23 -24.37 -49.58 -6.93
N MET A 24 -25.56 -48.98 -6.93
CA MET A 24 -25.73 -47.54 -6.89
C MET A 24 -25.12 -47.10 -5.58
N THR A 25 -23.80 -46.92 -5.57
CA THR A 25 -23.17 -46.01 -4.64
C THR A 25 -23.67 -44.64 -5.05
N THR A 26 -24.83 -44.24 -4.52
CA THR A 26 -25.15 -42.83 -4.35
C THR A 26 -24.00 -42.27 -3.53
N ARG A 27 -23.03 -41.67 -4.23
CA ARG A 27 -21.98 -40.89 -3.60
C ARG A 27 -22.73 -39.89 -2.71
N PRO A 28 -22.53 -39.89 -1.39
CA PRO A 28 -23.18 -38.88 -0.57
C PRO A 28 -22.73 -37.53 -1.13
N SER A 29 -23.67 -36.82 -1.76
CA SER A 29 -23.49 -35.43 -2.13
C SER A 29 -23.28 -34.72 -0.81
N ARG A 30 -22.02 -34.50 -0.46
CA ARG A 30 -21.69 -33.66 0.68
C ARG A 30 -22.16 -32.29 0.25
N ASP A 31 -23.23 -31.80 0.87
CA ASP A 31 -23.64 -30.41 0.74
C ASP A 31 -22.51 -29.56 1.31
N LEU A 32 -21.55 -29.24 0.44
CA LEU A 32 -20.53 -28.25 0.75
C LEU A 32 -21.24 -26.92 0.70
N GLU A 33 -21.26 -26.23 1.84
CA GLU A 33 -21.70 -24.86 1.89
C GLU A 33 -20.97 -24.08 0.79
N PRO A 34 -21.70 -23.39 -0.12
CA PRO A 34 -21.07 -22.64 -1.18
C PRO A 34 -20.09 -21.63 -0.58
N TRP A 35 -18.83 -21.71 -0.97
CA TRP A 35 -17.81 -20.78 -0.50
C TRP A 35 -18.27 -19.35 -0.80
N LYS A 36 -18.43 -18.55 0.27
CA LYS A 36 -18.72 -17.13 0.16
C LYS A 36 -17.40 -16.37 0.16
N PRO A 37 -16.99 -15.78 -0.98
CA PRO A 37 -15.75 -15.02 -1.02
C PRO A 37 -15.85 -13.81 -0.07
N PRO A 38 -14.75 -13.45 0.61
CA PRO A 38 -14.72 -12.31 1.52
C PRO A 38 -14.93 -10.96 0.81
N HIS A 39 -14.72 -10.94 -0.51
CA HIS A 39 -14.91 -9.77 -1.36
C HIS A 39 -15.75 -10.11 -2.59
N SER A 40 -16.63 -9.20 -2.96
CA SER A 40 -17.35 -9.21 -4.22
C SER A 40 -16.41 -8.99 -5.41
N ALA A 41 -16.83 -9.40 -6.60
CA ALA A 41 -16.08 -9.14 -7.82
C ALA A 41 -15.81 -7.64 -8.04
N GLY A 42 -16.78 -6.77 -7.68
CA GLY A 42 -16.63 -5.31 -7.76
C GLY A 42 -15.54 -4.77 -6.82
N GLU A 43 -15.48 -5.28 -5.58
CA GLU A 43 -14.43 -4.90 -4.63
C GLU A 43 -13.05 -5.34 -5.09
N LEU A 44 -12.92 -6.55 -5.66
CA LEU A 44 -11.67 -7.05 -6.22
C LEU A 44 -11.20 -6.22 -7.42
N ILE A 45 -12.13 -5.81 -8.31
CA ILE A 45 -11.83 -4.90 -9.41
C ILE A 45 -11.33 -3.55 -8.86
N GLY A 46 -11.96 -3.04 -7.80
CA GLY A 46 -11.54 -1.81 -7.14
C GLY A 46 -10.14 -1.92 -6.52
N ILE A 47 -9.83 -3.02 -5.83
CA ILE A 47 -8.50 -3.29 -5.28
C ILE A 47 -7.46 -3.37 -6.40
N LEU A 48 -7.75 -4.12 -7.47
CA LEU A 48 -6.85 -4.27 -8.62
C LEU A 48 -6.61 -2.94 -9.33
N GLY A 49 -7.64 -2.08 -9.44
CA GLY A 49 -7.49 -0.73 -9.95
C GLY A 49 -6.54 0.11 -9.12
N ARG A 50 -6.65 0.06 -7.78
CA ARG A 50 -5.74 0.74 -6.85
C ARG A 50 -4.31 0.20 -6.95
N LEU A 51 -4.13 -1.11 -7.04
CA LEU A 51 -2.80 -1.72 -7.17
C LEU A 51 -2.13 -1.36 -8.51
N ARG A 52 -2.89 -1.28 -9.60
CA ARG A 52 -2.36 -0.88 -10.91
C ARG A 52 -2.03 0.61 -11.00
N GLY A 53 -2.77 1.45 -10.29
CA GLY A 53 -2.50 2.88 -10.17
C GLY A 53 -1.50 3.23 -9.07
N TRP A 54 -0.98 2.23 -8.34
CA TRP A 54 -0.07 2.46 -7.24
C TRP A 54 1.31 2.88 -7.78
N THR A 55 1.72 4.08 -7.40
CA THR A 55 3.08 4.57 -7.61
C THR A 55 3.90 4.29 -6.36
N PRO A 56 5.09 3.67 -6.50
CA PRO A 56 6.03 3.53 -5.39
C PRO A 56 6.32 4.88 -4.74
N PHE A 57 6.62 4.86 -3.44
CA PHE A 57 7.10 6.03 -2.73
C PHE A 57 8.45 6.46 -3.28
N ASP A 58 8.54 7.71 -3.76
CA ASP A 58 9.73 8.26 -4.39
C ASP A 58 10.60 8.95 -3.34
N VAL A 59 11.54 8.17 -2.79
CA VAL A 59 12.51 8.68 -1.80
C VAL A 59 13.43 9.74 -2.42
N GLY A 60 13.76 9.63 -3.71
CA GLY A 60 14.62 10.60 -4.38
C GLY A 60 13.99 11.97 -4.46
N SER A 61 12.74 12.05 -4.95
CA SER A 61 11.98 13.31 -4.96
C SER A 61 11.80 13.90 -3.57
N LEU A 62 11.64 13.06 -2.54
CA LEU A 62 11.60 13.53 -1.17
C LEU A 62 12.93 14.15 -0.73
N LEU A 63 14.06 13.49 -1.00
CA LEU A 63 15.38 13.98 -0.59
C LEU A 63 15.76 15.26 -1.33
N ASP A 64 15.34 15.42 -2.58
CA ASP A 64 15.49 16.68 -3.33
C ASP A 64 14.73 17.82 -2.62
N ASP A 65 13.49 17.57 -2.19
CA ASP A 65 12.68 18.56 -1.45
C ASP A 65 13.28 18.89 -0.08
N VAL A 66 13.85 17.89 0.60
CA VAL A 66 14.55 18.08 1.87
C VAL A 66 15.82 18.90 1.67
N ALA A 67 16.61 18.59 0.64
CA ALA A 67 17.82 19.33 0.30
C ALA A 67 17.48 20.80 0.01
N GLU A 68 16.45 21.06 -0.81
CA GLU A 68 15.97 22.41 -1.12
C GLU A 68 15.53 23.17 0.15
N ALA A 69 14.89 22.48 1.09
CA ALA A 69 14.44 23.11 2.34
C ALA A 69 15.56 23.40 3.34
N LEU A 70 16.60 22.56 3.36
CA LEU A 70 17.72 22.65 4.30
C LEU A 70 18.93 23.42 3.74
N ASP A 71 18.90 23.80 2.46
CA ASP A 71 19.92 24.62 1.82
C ASP A 71 20.09 25.98 2.53
N ASP A 72 21.31 26.51 2.52
CA ASP A 72 21.63 27.83 3.07
C ASP A 72 21.05 28.96 2.21
N LEU A 73 20.84 28.71 0.91
CA LEU A 73 20.13 29.60 0.01
C LEU A 73 18.62 29.36 0.13
N PRO A 74 17.84 30.28 0.74
CA PRO A 74 16.40 30.10 0.86
C PRO A 74 15.72 30.04 -0.51
N PRO A 75 14.68 29.21 -0.67
CA PRO A 75 13.82 29.28 -1.84
C PRO A 75 13.16 30.66 -1.91
N THR A 76 12.73 31.05 -3.12
CA THR A 76 12.05 32.32 -3.29
C THR A 76 10.73 32.33 -2.52
N ALA A 77 10.23 33.53 -2.17
CA ALA A 77 8.94 33.66 -1.50
C ALA A 77 7.77 33.08 -2.31
N MET A 78 7.90 32.99 -3.64
CA MET A 78 6.89 32.37 -4.51
C MET A 78 6.95 30.83 -4.49
N ASP A 79 8.14 30.25 -4.34
CA ASP A 79 8.35 28.80 -4.40
C ASP A 79 8.13 28.13 -3.04
N MET A 80 8.35 28.88 -1.94
CA MET A 80 8.26 28.38 -0.57
C MET A 80 6.92 27.70 -0.22
N PRO A 81 5.73 28.25 -0.56
CA PRO A 81 4.46 27.55 -0.31
C PRO A 81 4.33 26.24 -1.10
N THR A 82 4.90 26.20 -2.32
CA THR A 82 4.91 25.00 -3.15
C THR A 82 5.77 23.92 -2.51
N LEU A 83 7.00 24.25 -2.12
CA LEU A 83 7.91 23.33 -1.47
C LEU A 83 7.35 22.80 -0.13
N LEU A 84 6.80 23.69 0.71
CA LEU A 84 6.16 23.30 1.97
C LEU A 84 5.02 22.31 1.73
N ARG A 85 4.19 22.55 0.70
CA ARG A 85 3.11 21.64 0.32
C ARG A 85 3.64 20.26 -0.10
N ARG A 86 4.74 20.20 -0.87
CA ARG A 86 5.36 18.91 -1.25
C ARG A 86 5.88 18.17 -0.01
N LEU A 87 6.60 18.85 0.88
CA LEU A 87 7.09 18.26 2.14
C LEU A 87 5.95 17.77 3.05
N HIS A 88 4.82 18.48 3.13
CA HIS A 88 3.65 18.00 3.87
C HIS A 88 3.01 16.76 3.23
N ALA A 89 3.06 16.63 1.90
CA ALA A 89 2.62 15.43 1.21
C ALA A 89 3.54 14.24 1.54
N HIS A 90 4.87 14.45 1.47
CA HIS A 90 5.87 13.47 1.88
C HIS A 90 5.68 13.01 3.32
N LEU A 91 5.51 13.94 4.25
CA LEU A 91 5.27 13.62 5.66
C LEU A 91 4.00 12.79 5.88
N SER A 92 2.95 13.03 5.07
CA SER A 92 1.72 12.21 5.12
C SER A 92 1.96 10.78 4.64
N GLN A 93 2.77 10.62 3.59
CA GLN A 93 3.13 9.32 3.04
C GLN A 93 4.02 8.56 4.02
N LEU A 94 5.02 9.22 4.63
CA LEU A 94 5.85 8.63 5.67
C LEU A 94 5.03 8.19 6.89
N ALA A 95 4.08 9.02 7.34
CA ALA A 95 3.17 8.63 8.43
C ALA A 95 2.37 7.37 8.08
N THR A 96 1.89 7.26 6.84
CA THR A 96 1.18 6.08 6.35
C THR A 96 2.09 4.84 6.37
N ILE A 97 3.34 4.98 5.93
CA ILE A 97 4.34 3.91 5.96
C ILE A 97 4.64 3.50 7.41
N SER A 98 4.85 4.45 8.31
CA SER A 98 5.10 4.17 9.73
C SER A 98 3.96 3.39 10.36
N ILE A 99 2.71 3.83 10.16
CA ILE A 99 1.52 3.17 10.72
C ILE A 99 1.35 1.77 10.13
N ALA A 100 1.52 1.60 8.81
CA ALA A 100 1.39 0.31 8.14
C ALA A 100 2.41 -0.73 8.64
N ASN A 101 3.56 -0.29 9.18
CA ASN A 101 4.59 -1.14 9.76
C ASN A 101 4.55 -1.18 11.30
N GLU A 102 3.61 -0.47 11.92
CA GLU A 102 3.51 -0.26 13.38
C GLU A 102 4.79 0.38 13.97
N ALA A 103 5.57 1.09 13.14
CA ALA A 103 6.82 1.74 13.55
C ALA A 103 6.57 2.80 14.64
N ASN A 104 5.41 3.46 14.58
CA ASN A 104 4.95 4.42 15.59
C ASN A 104 4.67 3.78 16.97
N GLU A 105 4.49 2.46 17.04
CA GLU A 105 4.26 1.75 18.30
C GLU A 105 5.55 1.09 18.81
N LYS A 106 6.42 0.68 17.87
CA LYS A 106 7.68 -0.03 18.17
C LYS A 106 8.83 0.92 18.47
N GLU A 107 8.79 2.15 17.95
CA GLU A 107 9.88 3.12 18.04
C GLU A 107 9.41 4.48 18.54
N ASP A 108 9.76 4.79 19.79
CA ASP A 108 9.39 6.06 20.45
C ASP A 108 9.84 7.29 19.65
N ASP A 109 11.00 7.22 19.00
CA ASP A 109 11.52 8.32 18.19
C ASP A 109 10.68 8.56 16.92
N VAL A 110 10.19 7.49 16.28
CA VAL A 110 9.27 7.61 15.13
C VAL A 110 7.97 8.24 15.60
N ALA A 111 7.40 7.78 16.73
CA ALA A 111 6.18 8.35 17.30
C ALA A 111 6.33 9.86 17.59
N ARG A 112 7.46 10.25 18.20
CA ARG A 112 7.77 11.65 18.52
C ARG A 112 7.92 12.52 17.26
N LEU A 113 8.57 12.00 16.21
CA LEU A 113 8.73 12.71 14.95
C LEU A 113 7.39 12.89 14.23
N LEU A 114 6.52 11.88 14.24
CA LEU A 114 5.17 11.97 13.67
C LEU A 114 4.34 13.05 14.36
N LEU A 115 4.31 13.06 15.70
CA LEU A 115 3.58 14.08 16.47
C LEU A 115 4.10 15.49 16.18
N ARG A 116 5.44 15.65 16.10
CA ARG A 116 6.05 16.93 15.74
C ARG A 116 5.68 17.35 14.31
N GLY A 117 5.68 16.41 13.38
CA GLY A 117 5.27 16.63 12.00
C GLY A 117 3.81 17.08 11.90
N GLU A 118 2.89 16.44 12.62
CA GLU A 118 1.48 16.85 12.67
C GLU A 118 1.31 18.26 13.23
N THR A 119 2.05 18.59 14.29
CA THR A 119 2.05 19.94 14.89
C THR A 119 2.51 21.00 13.88
N LEU A 120 3.58 20.71 13.13
CA LEU A 120 4.08 21.62 12.10
C LEU A 120 3.07 21.77 10.95
N ARG A 121 2.43 20.68 10.52
CA ARG A 121 1.41 20.71 9.46
C ARG A 121 0.17 21.51 9.82
N ALA A 122 -0.24 21.48 11.09
CA ALA A 122 -1.36 22.25 11.59
C ALA A 122 -1.03 23.75 11.75
N SER A 123 0.26 24.10 11.76
CA SER A 123 0.70 25.48 11.89
C SER A 123 0.66 26.20 10.54
N PRO A 124 0.07 27.41 10.45
CA PRO A 124 0.10 28.18 9.23
C PRO A 124 1.51 28.64 8.89
N LEU A 125 1.84 28.76 7.59
CA LEU A 125 3.09 29.34 7.15
C LEU A 125 3.18 30.80 7.66
N PRO A 126 4.25 31.18 8.40
CA PRO A 126 4.42 32.56 8.86
C PRO A 126 4.55 33.55 7.69
N ALA A 127 3.97 34.74 7.83
CA ALA A 127 4.08 35.79 6.80
C ALA A 127 5.47 36.47 6.77
N GLU A 128 6.20 36.43 7.88
CA GLU A 128 7.54 37.01 7.98
C GLU A 128 8.57 36.08 7.33
N PRO A 129 9.38 36.54 6.35
CA PRO A 129 10.27 35.66 5.56
C PRO A 129 11.22 34.80 6.40
N ALA A 130 11.84 35.37 7.44
CA ALA A 130 12.77 34.62 8.29
C ALA A 130 12.06 33.50 9.08
N LYS A 131 10.84 33.76 9.56
CA LYS A 131 10.03 32.76 10.25
C LYS A 131 9.48 31.72 9.28
N ALA A 132 9.14 32.13 8.06
CA ALA A 132 8.69 31.25 6.99
C ALA A 132 9.79 30.25 6.60
N GLN A 133 11.02 30.75 6.41
CA GLN A 133 12.20 29.92 6.17
C GLN A 133 12.49 28.99 7.36
N GLY A 134 12.43 29.52 8.59
CA GLY A 134 12.61 28.71 9.79
C GLY A 134 11.59 27.57 9.90
N HIS A 135 10.32 27.85 9.59
CA HIS A 135 9.25 26.85 9.57
C HIS A 135 9.50 25.78 8.48
N LEU A 136 9.88 26.21 7.27
CA LEU A 136 10.23 25.30 6.19
C LEU A 136 11.38 24.36 6.59
N ARG A 137 12.47 24.90 7.16
CA ARG A 137 13.61 24.10 7.65
C ARG A 137 13.19 23.11 8.73
N GLN A 138 12.29 23.49 9.63
CA GLN A 138 11.78 22.59 10.66
C GLN A 138 11.02 21.41 10.05
N VAL A 139 10.19 21.66 9.04
CA VAL A 139 9.48 20.60 8.32
C VAL A 139 10.47 19.71 7.57
N GLY A 140 11.41 20.29 6.81
CA GLY A 140 12.45 19.55 6.10
C GLY A 140 13.27 18.67 7.02
N TRP A 141 13.66 19.17 8.20
CA TRP A 141 14.39 18.40 9.21
C TRP A 141 13.56 17.23 9.74
N VAL A 142 12.28 17.43 10.08
CA VAL A 142 11.42 16.32 10.55
C VAL A 142 11.27 15.24 9.48
N VAL A 143 11.10 15.64 8.21
CA VAL A 143 11.00 14.70 7.09
C VAL A 143 12.30 13.91 6.94
N ASN A 144 13.46 14.57 6.99
CA ASN A 144 14.77 13.90 6.90
C ASN A 144 14.96 12.86 8.01
N GLU A 145 14.76 13.27 9.26
CA GLU A 145 14.92 12.38 10.42
C GLU A 145 13.98 11.18 10.35
N LEU A 146 12.73 11.40 9.93
CA LEU A 146 11.76 10.32 9.82
C LEU A 146 12.17 9.31 8.75
N VAL A 147 12.69 9.76 7.60
CA VAL A 147 13.24 8.85 6.58
C VAL A 147 14.44 8.08 7.13
N GLU A 148 15.40 8.76 7.77
CA GLU A 148 16.57 8.10 8.35
C GLU A 148 16.18 7.02 9.36
N ARG A 149 15.20 7.29 10.24
CA ARG A 149 14.72 6.28 11.20
C ARG A 149 14.05 5.10 10.51
N LEU A 150 13.16 5.35 9.54
CA LEU A 150 12.45 4.28 8.85
C LEU A 150 13.39 3.42 7.99
N VAL A 151 14.45 4.00 7.42
CA VAL A 151 15.50 3.26 6.71
C VAL A 151 16.35 2.45 7.70
N ALA A 152 16.78 3.05 8.81
CA ALA A 152 17.57 2.36 9.84
C ALA A 152 16.81 1.17 10.45
N ALA A 153 15.50 1.30 10.60
CA ALA A 153 14.59 0.25 11.06
C ALA A 153 14.18 -0.76 9.97
N GLN A 154 14.66 -0.59 8.74
CA GLN A 154 14.36 -1.44 7.57
C GLN A 154 12.89 -1.46 7.13
N TYR A 155 12.10 -0.47 7.50
CA TYR A 155 10.73 -0.29 6.98
C TYR A 155 10.70 0.37 5.59
N MET A 156 11.81 0.95 5.18
CA MET A 156 12.02 1.53 3.86
C MET A 156 13.39 1.10 3.31
N LYS A 157 13.49 0.96 1.98
CA LYS A 157 14.78 0.78 1.31
C LYS A 157 15.48 2.13 1.18
N GLY A 158 16.75 2.19 1.56
CA GLY A 158 17.60 3.34 1.25
C GLY A 158 17.87 3.44 -0.25
N THR A 159 18.19 4.65 -0.72
CA THR A 159 18.73 4.86 -2.07
C THR A 159 20.20 4.43 -2.04
N GLU A 160 20.49 3.25 -2.61
CA GLU A 160 21.87 2.79 -2.89
C GLU A 160 22.52 3.60 -4.02
#